data_AF-A0A1H2PK21-F1
#
_entry.id   AF-A0A1H2PK21-F1
#
_cell.length_a   1.000
_cell.length_b   1.000
_cell.length_c   1.000
_cell.angle_alpha   90.00
_cell.angle_beta   90.00
_cell.angle_gamma   90.00
#
_symmetry.space_group_name_H-M   'P 1'
#
loop_
_entity.id
_entity.type
_entity.pdbx_description
1 polymer ?
#
loop_
_entity_poly.entity_id
_entity_poly.type
_entity_poly.pdbx_seq_one_letter_code
_entity_poly.pdbx_strand_id
1 'polypeptide(L)'
;MAATRAVPPHHAQSFMDDKPLKVVRAPDDALYIIDHHHWARAWYELGFQQVPIAIAEDFGSLDHTGFVAAMRERNWFHPVDEHGRNVDIEAIPESIADLHDDPYHSIAAFVRDAGIFENPGEYNATFEWADFFRARLSGDFASIAGFAAVLADAICLAHAPEAQALPGYIGVGQRDAHKTGSAKRSEPDGARQG
;
A
#
# COMPACT_ATOMS: atom_id res chain seq x y z
N MET A 1 8.22 15.32 -16.66
CA MET A 1 7.74 15.65 -15.31
C MET A 1 6.23 15.73 -15.36
N ALA A 2 5.52 14.77 -14.78
CA ALA A 2 4.07 14.85 -14.68
C ALA A 2 3.76 15.93 -13.63
N ALA A 3 3.29 17.09 -14.08
CA ALA A 3 2.80 18.13 -13.19
C ALA A 3 1.53 17.59 -12.51
N THR A 4 1.54 17.48 -11.18
CA THR A 4 0.36 17.11 -10.40
C THR A 4 -0.73 18.16 -10.68
N ARG A 5 -1.76 17.77 -11.43
CA ARG A 5 -2.88 18.64 -11.77
C ARG A 5 -3.97 18.46 -10.73
N ALA A 6 -4.48 19.57 -10.20
CA ALA A 6 -5.67 19.55 -9.36
C ALA A 6 -6.82 18.84 -10.10
N VAL A 7 -7.36 17.80 -9.48
CA VAL A 7 -8.46 17.01 -10.01
C VAL A 7 -9.77 17.74 -9.65
N PRO A 8 -10.65 18.05 -10.62
CA PRO A 8 -11.95 18.64 -10.33
C PRO A 8 -12.76 17.81 -9.31
N PRO A 9 -13.57 18.42 -8.43
CA PRO A 9 -14.27 17.71 -7.35
C PRO A 9 -15.12 16.51 -7.78
N HIS A 10 -15.75 16.56 -8.96
CA HIS A 10 -16.55 15.45 -9.48
C HIS A 10 -15.71 14.21 -9.85
N HIS A 11 -14.45 14.41 -10.27
CA HIS A 11 -13.52 13.31 -10.50
C HIS A 11 -13.01 12.75 -9.17
N ALA A 12 -12.92 13.56 -8.11
CA ALA A 12 -12.60 13.05 -6.77
C ALA A 12 -13.71 12.13 -6.24
N GLN A 13 -14.99 12.50 -6.42
CA GLN A 13 -16.11 11.63 -6.05
C GLN A 13 -16.13 10.32 -6.84
N SER A 14 -16.01 10.39 -8.17
CA SER A 14 -15.94 9.17 -9.00
C SER A 14 -14.77 8.27 -8.58
N PHE A 15 -13.62 8.85 -8.25
CA PHE A 15 -12.48 8.08 -7.77
C PHE A 15 -12.74 7.42 -6.42
N MET A 16 -13.40 8.12 -5.49
CA MET A 16 -13.82 7.55 -4.21
C MET A 16 -14.77 6.38 -4.44
N ASP A 17 -15.77 6.54 -5.32
CA ASP A 17 -16.76 5.50 -5.61
C ASP A 17 -16.13 4.26 -6.27
N ASP A 18 -15.11 4.45 -7.12
CA ASP A 18 -14.33 3.38 -7.74
C ASP A 18 -13.35 2.68 -6.75
N LYS A 19 -13.03 3.34 -5.63
CA LYS A 19 -12.04 2.91 -4.64
C LYS A 19 -12.57 2.97 -3.20
N PRO A 20 -13.72 2.36 -2.89
CA PRO A 20 -14.29 2.44 -1.55
C PRO A 20 -13.30 1.90 -0.50
N LEU A 21 -13.37 2.43 0.72
CA LEU A 21 -12.62 1.85 1.84
C LEU A 21 -13.11 0.44 2.09
N LYS A 22 -12.19 -0.52 2.19
CA LYS A 22 -12.56 -1.88 2.54
C LYS A 22 -12.63 -1.98 4.05
N VAL A 23 -13.80 -2.34 4.57
CA VAL A 23 -14.05 -2.38 6.02
C VAL A 23 -14.65 -3.71 6.44
N VAL A 24 -14.57 -4.00 7.74
CA VAL A 24 -15.33 -5.06 8.40
C VAL A 24 -16.22 -4.45 9.47
N ARG A 25 -17.36 -5.09 9.76
CA ARG A 25 -18.23 -4.72 10.88
C ARG A 25 -17.96 -5.62 12.07
N ALA A 26 -17.64 -5.03 13.21
CA ALA A 26 -17.38 -5.74 14.45
C ALA A 26 -18.68 -6.07 15.21
N PRO A 27 -18.63 -6.92 16.26
CA PRO A 27 -19.78 -7.28 17.09
C PRO A 27 -20.55 -6.12 17.72
N ASP A 28 -19.89 -4.99 17.94
CA ASP A 28 -20.43 -3.76 18.54
C ASP A 28 -20.88 -2.73 17.50
N ASP A 29 -21.02 -3.14 16.23
CA ASP A 29 -21.34 -2.32 15.07
C ASP A 29 -20.26 -1.31 14.64
N ALA A 30 -19.08 -1.32 15.28
CA ALA A 30 -17.96 -0.50 14.84
C ALA A 30 -17.42 -1.00 13.49
N LEU A 31 -16.98 -0.06 12.64
CA LEU A 31 -16.38 -0.35 11.34
C LEU A 31 -14.86 -0.22 11.43
N TYR A 32 -14.15 -1.28 11.07
CA TYR A 32 -12.69 -1.31 11.03
C TYR A 32 -12.20 -1.32 9.59
N ILE A 33 -11.29 -0.41 9.25
CA ILE A 33 -10.65 -0.36 7.93
C ILE A 33 -9.65 -1.52 7.84
N ILE A 34 -9.73 -2.32 6.78
CA ILE A 34 -8.82 -3.44 6.53
C ILE A 34 -7.97 -3.24 5.26
N ASP A 35 -8.30 -2.25 4.44
CA ASP A 35 -7.49 -1.85 3.28
C ASP A 35 -7.76 -0.39 2.93
N HIS A 36 -6.88 0.22 2.12
CA HIS A 36 -6.98 1.59 1.64
C HIS A 36 -6.77 2.69 2.71
N HIS A 37 -6.00 2.41 3.76
CA HIS A 37 -5.64 3.37 4.81
C HIS A 37 -5.03 4.68 4.27
N HIS A 38 -4.18 4.60 3.24
CA HIS A 38 -3.60 5.77 2.56
C HIS A 38 -4.67 6.66 1.91
N TRP A 39 -5.70 6.06 1.30
CA TRP A 39 -6.83 6.82 0.75
C TRP A 39 -7.67 7.45 1.86
N ALA A 40 -7.97 6.69 2.92
CA ALA A 40 -8.70 7.20 4.07
C ALA A 40 -7.99 8.42 4.70
N ARG A 41 -6.66 8.34 4.88
CA ARG A 41 -5.85 9.44 5.40
C ARG A 41 -5.85 10.65 4.48
N ALA A 42 -5.63 10.44 3.18
CA ALA A 42 -5.64 11.52 2.19
C ALA A 42 -7.01 12.23 2.14
N TRP A 43 -8.11 11.49 2.16
CA TRP A 43 -9.45 12.07 2.16
C TRP A 43 -9.77 12.82 3.44
N TYR A 44 -9.32 12.30 4.59
CA TYR A 44 -9.41 13.03 5.86
C TYR A 44 -8.68 14.38 5.81
N GLU A 45 -7.44 14.42 5.31
CA GLU A 45 -6.66 15.66 5.18
C GLU A 45 -7.24 16.65 4.18
N LEU A 46 -7.93 16.16 3.15
CA LEU A 46 -8.69 16.98 2.20
C LEU A 46 -10.03 17.48 2.77
N GLY A 47 -10.39 17.09 3.99
CA GLY A 47 -11.59 17.55 4.70
C GLY A 47 -12.87 16.80 4.36
N PHE A 48 -12.80 15.67 3.66
CA PHE A 48 -13.97 14.85 3.37
C PHE A 48 -14.54 14.27 4.66
N GLN A 49 -15.84 14.53 4.89
CA GLN A 49 -16.55 14.07 6.10
C GLN A 49 -17.17 12.69 5.91
N GLN A 50 -17.38 12.27 4.65
CA GLN A 50 -18.02 11.01 4.30
C GLN A 50 -17.30 10.43 3.08
N VAL A 51 -17.07 9.12 3.12
CA VAL A 51 -16.39 8.38 2.07
C VAL A 51 -17.12 7.05 1.84
N PRO A 52 -17.15 6.53 0.61
CA PRO A 52 -17.77 5.24 0.33
C PRO A 52 -16.98 4.11 0.98
N ILE A 53 -17.71 3.11 1.48
CA ILE A 53 -17.15 1.90 2.09
C ILE A 53 -17.69 0.66 1.38
N ALA A 54 -16.92 -0.41 1.41
CA ALA A 54 -17.33 -1.75 1.03
C ALA A 54 -17.10 -2.68 2.22
N ILE A 55 -18.19 -3.24 2.75
CA ILE A 55 -18.11 -4.22 3.84
C ILE A 55 -17.62 -5.54 3.24
N ALA A 56 -16.41 -5.95 3.63
CA ALA A 56 -15.82 -7.23 3.22
C ALA A 56 -16.40 -8.40 4.00
N GLU A 57 -16.64 -8.21 5.30
CA GLU A 57 -17.20 -9.23 6.19
C GLU A 57 -17.96 -8.57 7.36
N ASP A 58 -19.04 -9.21 7.81
CA ASP A 58 -19.84 -8.80 8.96
C ASP A 58 -19.65 -9.82 10.09
N PHE A 59 -19.03 -9.38 11.18
CA PHE A 59 -18.77 -10.17 12.37
C PHE A 59 -19.75 -9.90 13.51
N GLY A 60 -20.91 -9.28 13.22
CA GLY A 60 -21.94 -8.93 14.20
C GLY A 60 -22.49 -10.10 15.04
N SER A 61 -22.27 -11.34 14.59
CA SER A 61 -22.69 -12.57 15.31
C SER A 61 -21.61 -13.16 16.22
N LEU A 62 -20.37 -12.67 16.15
CA LEU A 62 -19.27 -13.14 17.00
C LEU A 62 -19.26 -12.40 18.34
N ASP A 63 -18.57 -12.95 19.33
CA ASP A 63 -18.13 -12.16 20.48
C ASP A 63 -16.78 -11.46 20.16
N HIS A 64 -16.33 -10.56 21.02
CA HIS A 64 -15.09 -9.82 20.81
C HIS A 64 -13.88 -10.76 20.65
N THR A 65 -13.83 -11.85 21.41
CA THR A 65 -12.75 -12.85 21.32
C THR A 65 -12.73 -13.53 19.95
N GLY A 66 -13.89 -13.96 19.45
CA GLY A 66 -14.05 -14.56 18.14
C GLY A 66 -13.72 -13.58 17.00
N PHE A 67 -14.12 -12.32 17.13
CA PHE A 67 -13.77 -11.27 16.19
C PHE A 67 -12.25 -11.08 16.08
N VAL A 68 -11.55 -10.91 17.21
CA VAL A 68 -10.08 -10.76 17.21
C VAL A 68 -9.39 -12.00 16.62
N ALA A 69 -9.88 -13.21 16.93
CA ALA A 69 -9.35 -14.44 16.35
C ALA A 69 -9.53 -14.49 14.82
N ALA A 70 -10.71 -14.14 14.31
CA ALA A 70 -11.01 -14.11 12.88
C ALA A 70 -10.16 -13.09 12.11
N MET A 71 -9.97 -11.90 12.69
CA MET A 71 -9.10 -10.85 12.14
C MET A 71 -7.63 -11.30 12.08
N ARG A 72 -7.13 -11.99 13.11
CA ARG A 72 -5.77 -12.54 13.14
C ARG A 72 -5.57 -13.64 12.10
N GLU A 73 -6.52 -14.58 12.00
CA GLU A 73 -6.47 -15.67 11.02
C GLU A 73 -6.35 -15.14 9.58
N ARG A 74 -7.01 -14.01 9.29
CA ARG A 74 -7.00 -13.35 7.97
C ARG A 74 -5.83 -12.39 7.77
N ASN A 75 -4.95 -12.23 8.76
CA ASN A 75 -3.87 -11.23 8.76
C ASN A 75 -4.38 -9.79 8.49
N TRP A 76 -5.57 -9.45 9.01
CA TRP A 76 -6.15 -8.11 8.85
C TRP A 76 -5.69 -7.11 9.91
N PHE A 77 -4.89 -7.55 10.87
CA PHE A 77 -4.14 -6.66 11.74
C PHE A 77 -2.72 -6.44 11.22
N HIS A 78 -2.27 -5.20 11.28
CA HIS A 78 -0.86 -4.84 11.08
C HIS A 78 -0.38 -3.99 12.26
N PRO A 79 -0.16 -4.60 13.44
CA PRO A 79 0.22 -3.88 14.65
C PRO A 79 1.73 -3.61 14.63
N VAL A 80 2.16 -2.75 13.69
CA VAL A 80 3.55 -2.33 13.52
C VAL A 80 3.59 -0.81 13.54
N ASP A 81 4.48 -0.24 14.34
CA ASP A 81 4.65 1.21 14.45
C ASP A 81 5.45 1.81 13.28
N GLU A 82 5.59 3.13 13.24
CA GLU A 82 6.32 3.88 12.20
C GLU A 82 7.82 3.55 12.13
N HIS A 83 8.33 2.84 13.14
CA HIS A 83 9.71 2.38 13.23
C HIS A 83 9.87 0.89 12.87
N GLY A 84 8.81 0.20 12.49
CA GLY A 84 8.84 -1.22 12.14
C GLY A 84 8.80 -2.16 13.33
N ARG A 85 8.39 -1.69 14.51
CA ARG A 85 8.34 -2.51 15.72
C ARG A 85 6.93 -3.04 15.92
N ASN A 86 6.84 -4.34 16.22
CA ASN A 86 5.56 -4.93 16.61
C ASN A 86 5.05 -4.27 17.90
N VAL A 87 3.77 -3.91 17.90
CA VAL A 87 3.05 -3.37 19.05
C VAL A 87 1.86 -4.26 19.40
N ASP A 88 1.22 -3.98 20.53
CA ASP A 88 -0.03 -4.61 20.90
C ASP A 88 -1.17 -4.12 19.99
N ILE A 89 -2.24 -4.91 19.83
CA ILE A 89 -3.39 -4.51 18.99
C ILE A 89 -4.06 -3.26 19.56
N GLU A 90 -4.04 -3.14 20.88
CA GLU A 90 -4.58 -2.02 21.64
C GLU A 90 -3.80 -0.72 21.40
N ALA A 91 -2.61 -0.79 20.78
CA ALA A 91 -1.84 0.37 20.36
C ALA A 91 -2.17 0.81 18.91
N ILE A 92 -2.99 0.06 18.18
CA ILE A 92 -3.48 0.49 16.86
C ILE A 92 -4.37 1.72 17.07
N PRO A 93 -4.14 2.83 16.34
CA PRO A 93 -4.93 4.04 16.51
C PRO A 93 -6.42 3.83 16.20
N GLU A 94 -7.29 4.40 17.03
CA GLU A 94 -8.75 4.35 16.83
C GLU A 94 -9.23 5.28 15.71
N SER A 95 -8.40 6.26 15.31
CA SER A 95 -8.72 7.27 14.30
C SER A 95 -7.68 7.29 13.18
N ILE A 96 -8.16 7.50 11.95
CA ILE A 96 -7.30 7.67 10.77
C ILE A 96 -6.37 8.90 10.89
N ALA A 97 -6.80 9.90 11.64
CA ALA A 97 -6.03 11.12 11.90
C ALA A 97 -4.74 10.85 12.70
N ASP A 98 -4.76 9.77 13.49
CA ASP A 98 -3.68 9.38 14.40
C ASP A 98 -2.74 8.35 13.77
N LEU A 99 -2.95 7.98 12.50
CA LEU A 99 -1.97 7.18 11.76
C LEU A 99 -0.64 7.95 11.67
N HIS A 100 0.41 7.29 12.13
CA HIS A 100 1.77 7.79 12.02
C HIS A 100 2.31 7.59 10.61
N ASP A 101 3.12 8.54 10.14
CA ASP A 101 3.78 8.46 8.84
C ASP A 101 5.03 7.58 8.94
N ASP A 102 5.06 6.50 8.16
CA ASP A 102 6.26 5.68 7.94
C ASP A 102 6.86 6.05 6.56
N PRO A 103 7.87 6.92 6.51
CA PRO A 103 8.44 7.37 5.25
C PRO A 103 9.13 6.23 4.48
N TYR A 104 9.56 5.15 5.15
CA TYR A 104 10.17 4.01 4.47
C TYR A 104 9.15 3.17 3.72
N HIS A 105 7.91 3.09 4.20
CA HIS A 105 6.81 2.48 3.45
C HIS A 105 6.52 3.26 2.16
N SER A 106 6.58 4.60 2.21
CA SER A 106 6.53 5.45 1.01
C SER A 106 7.70 5.18 0.07
N ILE A 107 8.94 5.15 0.56
CA ILE A 107 10.12 4.83 -0.26
C ILE A 107 9.96 3.47 -0.95
N ALA A 108 9.55 2.43 -0.22
CA ALA A 108 9.35 1.10 -0.78
C ALA A 108 8.27 1.09 -1.87
N ALA A 109 7.16 1.83 -1.68
CA ALA A 109 6.13 1.97 -2.71
C ALA A 109 6.68 2.65 -3.99
N PHE A 110 7.46 3.73 -3.86
CA PHE A 110 8.09 4.39 -5.01
C PHE A 110 9.12 3.49 -5.73
N VAL A 111 9.90 2.73 -4.98
CA VAL A 111 10.86 1.76 -5.53
C VAL A 111 10.12 0.65 -6.30
N ARG A 112 8.99 0.16 -5.78
CA ARG A 112 8.11 -0.79 -6.47
C ARG A 112 7.54 -0.21 -7.75
N ASP A 113 7.01 1.02 -7.70
CA ASP A 113 6.43 1.70 -8.86
C ASP A 113 7.48 1.98 -9.96
N ALA A 114 8.76 2.11 -9.58
CA ALA A 114 9.88 2.16 -10.51
C ALA A 114 10.23 0.79 -11.16
N GLY A 115 9.52 -0.29 -10.80
CA GLY A 115 9.70 -1.64 -11.33
C GLY A 115 10.97 -2.34 -10.84
N ILE A 116 11.43 -2.00 -9.63
CA ILE A 116 12.66 -2.55 -9.05
C ILE A 116 12.40 -3.88 -8.33
N PHE A 117 11.22 -4.04 -7.76
CA PHE A 117 10.72 -5.29 -7.23
C PHE A 117 9.20 -5.40 -7.50
N GLU A 118 8.68 -6.62 -7.42
CA GLU A 118 7.26 -6.94 -7.58
C GLU A 118 6.62 -7.33 -6.24
N ASN A 119 5.30 -7.34 -6.18
CA ASN A 119 4.57 -7.86 -5.03
C ASN A 119 4.18 -9.34 -5.28
N PRO A 120 4.86 -10.33 -4.66
CA PRO A 120 4.53 -11.72 -4.88
C PRO A 120 3.26 -12.13 -4.12
N GLY A 121 2.21 -12.49 -4.87
CA GLY A 121 0.96 -12.99 -4.30
C GLY A 121 0.21 -11.95 -3.45
N GLU A 122 -0.44 -12.40 -2.39
CA GLU A 122 -1.25 -11.57 -1.48
C GLU A 122 -0.43 -10.87 -0.39
N TYR A 123 0.84 -11.23 -0.23
CA TYR A 123 1.73 -10.62 0.76
C TYR A 123 2.12 -9.22 0.32
N ASN A 124 1.98 -8.20 1.17
CA ASN A 124 2.47 -6.86 0.87
C ASN A 124 3.98 -6.76 1.14
N ALA A 125 4.79 -7.09 0.13
CA ALA A 125 6.25 -7.05 0.18
C ALA A 125 6.81 -5.67 0.55
N THR A 126 6.04 -4.60 0.34
CA THR A 126 6.43 -3.22 0.66
C THR A 126 6.87 -3.06 2.12
N PHE A 127 6.30 -3.83 3.05
CA PHE A 127 6.70 -3.80 4.46
C PHE A 127 8.13 -4.36 4.68
N GLU A 128 8.48 -5.52 4.13
CA GLU A 128 9.86 -6.05 4.25
C GLU A 128 10.89 -5.15 3.57
N TRP A 129 10.51 -4.56 2.43
CA TRP A 129 11.36 -3.61 1.73
C TRP A 129 11.56 -2.32 2.56
N ALA A 130 10.51 -1.81 3.21
CA ALA A 130 10.61 -0.68 4.13
C ALA A 130 11.54 -0.99 5.31
N ASP A 131 11.40 -2.18 5.92
CA ASP A 131 12.27 -2.67 7.00
C ASP A 131 13.73 -2.74 6.56
N PHE A 132 13.96 -3.29 5.36
CA PHE A 132 15.29 -3.39 4.76
C PHE A 132 15.94 -2.01 4.55
N PHE A 133 15.18 -1.04 4.05
CA PHE A 133 15.64 0.33 3.85
C PHE A 133 15.90 1.04 5.17
N ARG A 134 14.99 0.96 6.16
CA ARG A 134 15.19 1.66 7.44
C ARG A 134 16.39 1.17 8.23
N ALA A 135 16.77 -0.08 8.06
CA ALA A 135 17.95 -0.64 8.71
C ALA A 135 19.27 -0.13 8.11
N ARG A 136 19.25 0.53 6.93
CA ARG A 136 20.45 0.83 6.13
C ARG A 136 20.55 2.26 5.65
N LEU A 137 19.42 2.95 5.55
CA LEU A 137 19.34 4.32 5.07
C LEU A 137 18.90 5.23 6.20
N SER A 138 19.37 6.46 6.14
CA SER A 138 18.91 7.55 6.97
C SER A 138 18.96 8.82 6.14
N GLY A 139 18.08 9.77 6.41
CA GLY A 139 18.06 11.02 5.66
C GLY A 139 16.95 11.94 6.10
N ASP A 140 16.83 13.04 5.38
CA ASP A 140 15.75 14.00 5.57
C ASP A 140 14.52 13.56 4.78
N PHE A 141 13.47 13.13 5.47
CA PHE A 141 12.19 12.77 4.85
C PHE A 141 11.20 13.95 4.80
N ALA A 142 11.51 15.07 5.45
CA ALA A 142 10.63 16.22 5.53
C ALA A 142 10.72 17.13 4.30
N SER A 143 11.90 17.20 3.66
CA SER A 143 12.06 17.97 2.42
C SER A 143 11.94 17.10 1.16
N ILE A 144 11.42 17.69 0.08
CA ILE A 144 11.35 17.04 -1.24
C ILE A 144 12.75 16.60 -1.70
N ALA A 145 13.76 17.44 -1.48
CA ALA A 145 15.13 17.14 -1.91
C ALA A 145 15.74 16.00 -1.08
N GLY A 146 15.52 15.99 0.23
CA GLY A 146 15.96 14.91 1.12
C GLY A 146 15.29 13.58 0.77
N PHE A 147 13.96 13.59 0.60
CA PHE A 147 13.21 12.40 0.21
C PHE A 147 13.72 11.84 -1.12
N ALA A 148 13.93 12.71 -2.11
CA ALA A 148 14.47 12.31 -3.41
C ALA A 148 15.88 11.70 -3.31
N ALA A 149 16.72 12.20 -2.40
CA ALA A 149 18.04 11.65 -2.16
C ALA A 149 17.96 10.24 -1.54
N VAL A 150 17.14 10.05 -0.50
CA VAL A 150 16.95 8.73 0.11
C VAL A 150 16.33 7.74 -0.88
N LEU A 151 15.39 8.18 -1.72
CA LEU A 151 14.81 7.34 -2.77
C LEU A 151 15.87 6.88 -3.78
N ALA A 152 16.78 7.77 -4.18
CA ALA A 152 17.87 7.41 -5.09
C ALA A 152 18.79 6.35 -4.45
N ASP A 153 19.15 6.53 -3.17
CA ASP A 153 19.95 5.57 -2.42
C ASP A 153 19.22 4.22 -2.25
N ALA A 154 17.91 4.25 -2.00
CA ALA A 154 17.07 3.05 -1.92
C ALA A 154 17.03 2.27 -3.22
N ILE A 155 16.94 2.94 -4.37
CA ILE A 155 17.01 2.29 -5.69
C ILE A 155 18.38 1.61 -5.88
N CYS A 156 19.47 2.27 -5.51
CA CYS A 156 20.80 1.68 -5.58
C CYS A 156 20.92 0.45 -4.65
N LEU A 157 20.46 0.58 -3.41
CA LEU A 157 20.51 -0.47 -2.40
C LEU A 157 19.63 -1.68 -2.78
N ALA A 158 18.50 -1.43 -3.44
CA ALA A 158 17.62 -2.48 -3.94
C ALA A 158 18.24 -3.37 -5.03
N HIS A 159 19.38 -2.97 -5.62
CA HIS A 159 20.15 -3.81 -6.55
C HIS A 159 21.31 -4.52 -5.89
N ALA A 160 21.58 -4.23 -4.62
CA ALA A 160 22.71 -4.80 -3.91
C ALA A 160 22.47 -6.30 -3.64
N PRO A 161 23.52 -7.13 -3.55
CA PRO A 161 23.38 -8.55 -3.26
C PRO A 161 22.53 -8.86 -2.03
N GLU A 162 22.55 -7.99 -1.02
CA GLU A 162 21.79 -8.08 0.22
C GLU A 162 20.28 -8.06 0.01
N ALA A 163 19.79 -7.45 -1.08
CA ALA A 163 18.36 -7.37 -1.41
C ALA A 163 17.83 -8.65 -2.10
N GLN A 164 18.70 -9.57 -2.52
CA GLN A 164 18.30 -10.78 -3.28
C GLN A 164 17.39 -11.72 -2.49
N ALA A 165 17.44 -11.67 -1.16
CA ALA A 165 16.61 -12.48 -0.29
C ALA A 165 15.21 -11.89 -0.07
N LEU A 166 14.96 -10.65 -0.50
CA LEU A 166 13.68 -9.98 -0.29
C LEU A 166 12.61 -10.48 -1.26
N PRO A 167 11.34 -10.51 -0.82
CA PRO A 167 10.22 -10.93 -1.66
C PRO A 167 10.11 -10.07 -2.92
N GLY A 168 9.92 -10.73 -4.06
CA GLY A 168 9.70 -10.07 -5.35
C GLY A 168 10.91 -9.34 -5.93
N TYR A 169 12.11 -9.57 -5.42
CA TYR A 169 13.35 -9.01 -5.97
C TYR A 169 13.50 -9.29 -7.47
N ILE A 170 13.83 -8.25 -8.24
CA ILE A 170 14.11 -8.34 -9.68
C ILE A 170 15.59 -8.03 -9.93
N GLY A 171 16.34 -9.06 -10.33
CA GLY A 171 17.75 -8.92 -10.67
C GLY A 171 17.99 -7.97 -11.86
N VAL A 172 19.17 -7.35 -11.88
CA VAL A 172 19.57 -6.38 -12.92
C VAL A 172 19.43 -6.94 -14.35
N GLY A 173 19.61 -8.25 -14.55
CA GLY A 173 19.43 -8.93 -15.85
C GLY A 173 18.00 -9.41 -16.17
N GLN A 174 17.05 -9.28 -15.25
CA GLN A 174 15.66 -9.76 -15.44
C GLN A 174 14.68 -8.66 -15.88
N ARG A 175 15.08 -7.38 -15.81
CA ARG A 175 14.22 -6.24 -16.18
C ARG A 175 13.95 -6.10 -17.67
N ASP A 176 14.93 -6.43 -18.51
CA ASP A 176 14.81 -6.32 -19.97
C ASP A 176 13.79 -7.34 -20.52
N ALA A 177 13.64 -8.48 -19.84
CA ALA A 177 12.62 -9.48 -20.15
C ALA A 177 11.22 -9.08 -19.65
N HIS A 178 11.11 -8.40 -18.51
CA HIS A 178 9.81 -7.98 -17.97
C HIS A 178 9.18 -6.83 -18.78
N LYS A 179 9.98 -5.88 -19.29
CA LYS A 179 9.49 -4.81 -20.17
C LYS A 179 8.97 -5.30 -21.52
N THR A 180 9.51 -6.42 -22.03
CA THR A 180 9.09 -6.99 -23.32
C THR A 180 7.84 -7.88 -23.22
N GLY A 181 7.48 -8.36 -22.02
CA GLY A 181 6.30 -9.20 -21.78
C GLY A 181 4.97 -8.45 -21.57
N SER A 182 5.00 -7.17 -21.20
CA SER A 182 3.79 -6.35 -20.94
C SER A 182 3.22 -5.65 -22.19
N ALA A 183 3.82 -5.82 -23.37
CA ALA A 183 3.20 -5.42 -24.63
C ALA A 183 2.07 -6.40 -24.96
N LYS A 184 0.82 -6.00 -24.67
CA LYS A 184 -0.42 -6.70 -25.05
C LYS A 184 -0.30 -7.29 -26.46
N ARG A 185 -0.44 -8.62 -26.56
CA ARG A 185 -0.90 -9.30 -27.77
C ARG A 185 -2.27 -8.69 -28.13
N SER A 186 -2.30 -7.82 -29.13
CA SER A 186 -3.52 -7.53 -29.88
C SER A 186 -3.83 -8.75 -30.74
N GLU A 187 -4.90 -9.46 -30.42
CA GLU A 187 -5.49 -10.45 -31.33
C GLU A 187 -5.95 -9.74 -32.62
N PRO A 188 -5.77 -10.35 -33.80
CA PRO A 188 -6.28 -9.78 -35.03
C PRO A 188 -7.79 -10.04 -35.12
N ASP A 189 -8.52 -8.94 -35.32
CA ASP A 189 -9.97 -8.92 -35.52
C ASP A 189 -10.35 -9.81 -36.70
N GLY A 190 -11.16 -10.83 -36.41
CA GLY A 190 -11.61 -11.82 -37.37
C GLY A 190 -12.60 -11.22 -38.35
N ALA A 191 -12.15 -11.06 -39.60
CA ALA A 191 -13.02 -10.74 -40.73
C ALA A 191 -14.19 -11.73 -40.83
N ARG A 192 -15.42 -11.22 -40.67
CA ARG A 192 -16.63 -11.80 -41.27
C ARG A 192 -17.14 -10.85 -42.34
N GLN A 193 -16.94 -11.26 -43.59
CA GLN A 193 -17.76 -10.87 -44.74
C GLN A 193 -18.18 -12.17 -45.43
N GLY A 194 -19.47 -12.28 -45.78
CA GLY A 194 -20.02 -13.34 -46.62
C GLY A 194 -20.89 -14.33 -45.87
#